data_AF-A0A7S4RYE3-F1
#
_entry.id   AF-A0A7S4RYE3-F1
#
_cell.length_a   1.000
_cell.length_b   1.000
_cell.length_c   1.000
_cell.angle_alpha   90.00
_cell.angle_beta   90.00
_cell.angle_gamma   90.00
#
_symmetry.space_group_name_H-M   'P 1'
#
loop_
_entity.id
_entity.type
_entity.pdbx_description
1 polymer ?
#
loop_
_entity_poly.entity_id
_entity_poly.type
_entity_poly.pdbx_seq_one_letter_code
_entity_poly.pdbx_strand_id
1 'polypeptide(L)'
;PHSSKATKCNMKFASFSVTALTATFLMGFTYAGFPDEDKSSLSRHQARKMENSNYNNVQSKDNEDTIDIIVTYRNEAGHETADSYDKNGKGKDISRKHHTEVITTTKREMESLIRDPNIELVEPDFAVHALPHMRGYAAVGEGGRRLEESVPYGIDMVNPIVGDTGERLIQGDNSIKVCVVDTGYDNNHTDLPKLD
;
A
#
# COMPACT_ATOMS: atom_id res chain seq x y z
N PRO A 1 -8.68 5.23 -48.45
CA PRO A 1 -9.19 3.96 -49.01
C PRO A 1 -8.55 2.75 -48.30
N HIS A 2 -9.33 2.14 -47.40
CA HIS A 2 -9.24 0.75 -46.91
C HIS A 2 -7.97 0.32 -46.12
N SER A 3 -8.03 -0.43 -45.02
CA SER A 3 -9.14 -1.06 -44.31
C SER A 3 -8.58 -1.60 -42.99
N SER A 4 -9.26 -1.31 -41.89
CA SER A 4 -9.06 -1.91 -40.56
C SER A 4 -9.47 -3.39 -40.56
N LYS A 5 -8.68 -4.27 -39.93
CA LYS A 5 -9.17 -5.57 -39.46
C LYS A 5 -8.87 -5.73 -37.97
N ALA A 6 -9.92 -5.51 -37.19
CA ALA A 6 -10.00 -5.92 -35.79
C ALA A 6 -10.30 -7.42 -35.73
N THR A 7 -9.47 -8.17 -35.01
CA THR A 7 -9.69 -9.59 -34.74
C THR A 7 -10.35 -9.73 -33.38
N LYS A 8 -11.62 -10.14 -33.38
CA LYS A 8 -12.39 -10.58 -32.20
C LYS A 8 -11.73 -11.84 -31.61
N CYS A 9 -11.45 -11.85 -30.30
CA CYS A 9 -11.16 -13.07 -29.57
C CYS A 9 -12.30 -13.31 -28.56
N ASN A 10 -12.91 -14.49 -28.65
CA ASN A 10 -14.09 -14.91 -27.89
C ASN A 10 -13.72 -15.35 -26.46
N MET A 11 -14.54 -14.93 -25.51
CA MET A 11 -14.61 -15.39 -24.12
C MET A 11 -14.79 -16.91 -24.00
N LYS A 12 -14.23 -17.50 -22.94
CA LYS A 12 -14.85 -18.59 -22.19
C LYS A 12 -14.69 -18.33 -20.68
N PHE A 13 -15.79 -17.99 -20.03
CA PHE A 13 -15.93 -17.98 -18.58
C PHE A 13 -16.19 -19.42 -18.12
N ALA A 14 -15.37 -19.93 -17.21
CA ALA A 14 -15.65 -21.16 -16.48
C ALA A 14 -16.29 -20.78 -15.14
N SER A 15 -17.57 -21.16 -15.00
CA SER A 15 -18.33 -21.17 -13.76
C SER A 15 -17.90 -22.36 -12.91
N PHE A 16 -17.61 -22.16 -11.62
CA PHE A 16 -17.48 -23.25 -10.65
C PHE A 16 -18.42 -23.02 -9.47
N SER A 17 -19.24 -24.03 -9.24
CA SER A 17 -20.34 -24.08 -8.27
C SER A 17 -19.88 -24.61 -6.91
N VAL A 18 -20.60 -24.11 -5.91
CA VAL A 18 -20.62 -24.35 -4.46
C VAL A 18 -20.65 -25.83 -4.06
N THR A 19 -19.94 -26.18 -2.98
CA THR A 19 -20.44 -27.16 -1.99
C THR A 19 -19.95 -26.81 -0.59
N ALA A 20 -20.92 -26.53 0.27
CA ALA A 20 -20.78 -26.37 1.72
C ALA A 20 -20.50 -27.73 2.38
N LEU A 21 -19.66 -27.73 3.42
CA LEU A 21 -19.56 -28.85 4.36
C LEU A 21 -19.67 -28.31 5.79
N THR A 22 -20.86 -28.46 6.36
CA THR A 22 -21.14 -28.26 7.77
C THR A 22 -20.79 -29.54 8.52
N ALA A 23 -19.95 -29.44 9.56
CA ALA A 23 -19.72 -30.52 10.50
C ALA A 23 -19.93 -30.00 11.93
N THR A 24 -21.14 -30.21 12.43
CA THR A 24 -21.50 -30.18 13.84
C THR A 24 -20.77 -31.30 14.58
N PHE A 25 -20.02 -30.96 15.64
CA PHE A 25 -19.54 -31.94 16.61
C PHE A 25 -20.05 -31.56 18.00
N LEU A 26 -21.04 -32.34 18.45
CA LEU A 26 -21.61 -32.34 19.79
C LEU A 26 -21.21 -33.68 20.43
N MET A 27 -20.25 -33.67 21.35
CA MET A 27 -20.05 -34.63 22.46
C MET A 27 -19.14 -33.91 23.47
N GLY A 28 -19.46 -33.68 24.74
CA GLY A 28 -20.22 -34.50 25.66
C GLY A 28 -19.26 -35.40 26.44
N PHE A 29 -18.50 -34.85 27.41
CA PHE A 29 -17.84 -35.63 28.45
C PHE A 29 -17.91 -34.93 29.81
N THR A 30 -18.13 -35.79 30.80
CA THR A 30 -18.61 -35.57 32.16
C THR A 30 -17.51 -35.28 33.19
N TYR A 31 -17.98 -34.71 34.29
CA TYR A 31 -17.36 -34.29 35.55
C TYR A 31 -16.46 -35.30 36.29
N ALA A 32 -15.37 -34.79 36.89
CA ALA A 32 -14.80 -35.08 38.23
C ALA A 32 -13.71 -34.02 38.50
N GLY A 33 -13.54 -33.29 39.61
CA GLY A 33 -14.08 -33.28 40.95
C GLY A 33 -12.97 -32.85 41.94
N PHE A 34 -12.87 -31.54 42.27
CA PHE A 34 -12.37 -30.86 43.52
C PHE A 34 -10.95 -31.16 44.09
N PRO A 35 -10.28 -30.25 44.87
CA PRO A 35 -10.89 -29.34 45.84
C PRO A 35 -10.41 -27.87 45.89
N ASP A 36 -11.19 -27.14 46.69
CA ASP A 36 -11.25 -25.72 47.00
C ASP A 36 -9.94 -25.04 47.43
N GLU A 37 -9.76 -23.80 46.98
CA GLU A 37 -9.26 -22.74 47.84
C GLU A 37 -10.14 -21.50 47.76
N ASP A 38 -10.20 -20.87 48.93
CA ASP A 38 -11.28 -20.09 49.48
C ASP A 38 -11.07 -18.59 49.22
N LYS A 39 -12.18 -17.83 49.24
CA LYS A 39 -12.26 -16.37 49.50
C LYS A 39 -11.83 -15.41 48.37
N SER A 40 -12.82 -14.82 47.71
CA SER A 40 -13.33 -13.52 48.16
C SER A 40 -14.45 -13.00 47.26
N SER A 41 -15.60 -12.81 47.88
CA SER A 41 -16.80 -12.19 47.35
C SER A 41 -16.62 -10.67 47.28
N LEU A 42 -16.22 -10.17 46.11
CA LEU A 42 -16.31 -8.75 45.77
C LEU A 42 -17.11 -8.56 44.47
N SER A 43 -18.41 -8.34 44.68
CA SER A 43 -19.39 -7.65 43.82
C SER A 43 -19.33 -7.86 42.30
N ARG A 44 -20.03 -8.90 41.81
CA ARG A 44 -20.43 -9.00 40.40
C ARG A 44 -21.24 -7.79 39.90
N HIS A 45 -21.85 -7.02 40.82
CA HIS A 45 -22.57 -5.79 40.48
C HIS A 45 -21.68 -4.59 40.21
N GLN A 46 -20.44 -4.55 40.73
CA GLN A 46 -19.46 -3.50 40.42
C GLN A 46 -18.70 -3.79 39.13
N ALA A 47 -18.35 -5.06 38.86
CA ALA A 47 -17.74 -5.48 37.59
C ALA A 47 -18.65 -5.18 36.38
N ARG A 48 -19.96 -5.46 36.51
CA ARG A 48 -20.94 -5.20 35.44
C ARG A 48 -21.21 -3.71 35.21
N LYS A 49 -20.96 -2.85 36.21
CA LYS A 49 -21.09 -1.39 36.07
C LYS A 49 -19.85 -0.75 35.44
N MET A 50 -18.67 -1.36 35.59
CA MET A 50 -17.43 -0.95 34.93
C MET A 50 -17.36 -1.41 33.46
N GLU A 51 -17.88 -2.59 33.12
CA GLU A 51 -18.01 -2.99 31.70
C GLU A 51 -19.02 -2.13 30.94
N ASN A 52 -20.16 -1.80 31.55
CA ASN A 52 -21.17 -0.93 30.90
C ASN A 52 -20.77 0.55 30.84
N SER A 53 -19.86 1.05 31.68
CA SER A 53 -19.36 2.42 31.51
C SER A 53 -18.27 2.49 30.43
N ASN A 54 -17.57 1.38 30.15
CA ASN A 54 -16.56 1.33 29.10
C ASN A 54 -17.18 1.06 27.72
N TYR A 55 -18.30 0.34 27.66
CA TYR A 55 -19.07 0.14 26.41
C TYR A 55 -19.82 1.42 25.98
N ASN A 56 -20.29 2.23 26.94
CA ASN A 56 -20.99 3.48 26.67
C ASN A 56 -20.06 4.71 26.55
N ASN A 57 -18.74 4.56 26.77
CA ASN A 57 -17.73 5.62 26.56
C ASN A 57 -16.92 5.43 25.26
N VAL A 58 -17.17 4.34 24.52
CA VAL A 58 -16.75 4.20 23.12
C VAL A 58 -17.80 4.81 22.17
N GLN A 59 -18.98 5.15 22.69
CA GLN A 59 -20.10 5.72 21.94
C GLN A 59 -20.26 7.23 22.16
N SER A 60 -19.15 7.96 22.33
CA SER A 60 -19.14 9.41 22.42
C SER A 60 -17.81 10.02 21.97
N LYS A 61 -17.41 9.72 20.74
CA LYS A 61 -16.61 10.61 19.88
C LYS A 61 -16.65 10.07 18.44
N ASP A 62 -17.69 10.44 17.71
CA ASP A 62 -17.75 10.29 16.25
C ASP A 62 -16.76 11.27 15.59
N ASN A 63 -15.47 11.11 15.91
CA ASN A 63 -14.44 11.43 14.95
C ASN A 63 -14.29 10.13 14.16
N GLU A 64 -15.17 9.92 13.17
CA GLU A 64 -15.04 8.77 12.27
C GLU A 64 -13.65 8.89 11.63
N ASP A 65 -12.71 8.01 12.02
CA ASP A 65 -11.32 8.09 11.58
C ASP A 65 -11.30 8.14 10.04
N THR A 66 -10.94 9.30 9.51
CA THR A 66 -10.84 9.51 8.07
C THR A 66 -9.57 8.87 7.55
N ILE A 67 -9.66 8.29 6.37
CA ILE A 67 -8.58 7.63 5.65
C ILE A 67 -8.44 8.25 4.27
N ASP A 68 -7.21 8.39 3.80
CA ASP A 68 -6.94 8.73 2.41
C ASP A 68 -6.99 7.45 1.58
N ILE A 69 -7.70 7.51 0.46
CA ILE A 69 -7.83 6.40 -0.48
C ILE A 69 -7.53 6.87 -1.89
N ILE A 70 -6.95 5.98 -2.68
CA ILE A 70 -6.77 6.13 -4.12
C ILE A 70 -7.98 5.45 -4.78
N VAL A 71 -8.69 6.19 -5.62
CA VAL A 71 -9.85 5.72 -6.36
C VAL A 71 -9.55 5.76 -7.85
N THR A 72 -9.76 4.63 -8.52
CA THR A 72 -9.80 4.57 -9.98
C THR A 72 -11.26 4.43 -10.41
N TYR A 73 -11.77 5.38 -11.19
CA TYR A 73 -13.15 5.39 -11.67
C TYR A 73 -13.25 4.99 -13.15
N ARG A 74 -14.39 4.43 -13.55
CA ARG A 74 -14.61 3.94 -14.92
C ARG A 74 -15.09 5.02 -15.87
N ASN A 75 -15.79 6.03 -15.34
CA ASN A 75 -16.49 7.06 -16.10
C ASN A 75 -16.76 8.29 -15.22
N GLU A 76 -17.31 9.35 -15.83
CA GLU A 76 -17.60 10.62 -15.13
C GLU A 76 -18.56 10.45 -13.94
N ALA A 77 -19.54 9.55 -14.03
CA ALA A 77 -20.44 9.28 -12.90
C ALA A 77 -19.70 8.66 -11.70
N GLY A 78 -18.68 7.84 -11.96
CA GLY A 78 -17.79 7.32 -10.93
C GLY A 78 -16.94 8.41 -10.28
N HIS A 79 -16.40 9.34 -11.06
CA HIS A 79 -15.69 10.53 -10.57
C HIS A 79 -16.59 11.39 -9.69
N GLU A 80 -17.79 11.76 -10.17
CA GLU A 80 -18.76 12.54 -9.40
C GLU A 80 -19.15 11.84 -8.08
N THR A 81 -19.28 10.50 -8.12
CA THR A 81 -19.57 9.72 -6.93
C THR A 81 -18.40 9.78 -5.95
N ALA A 82 -17.17 9.52 -6.38
CA ALA A 82 -15.99 9.60 -5.53
C ALA A 82 -15.82 10.99 -4.90
N ASP A 83 -15.95 12.06 -5.70
CA ASP A 83 -15.94 13.45 -5.23
C ASP A 83 -17.00 13.70 -4.14
N SER A 84 -18.19 13.10 -4.26
CA SER A 84 -19.26 13.27 -3.26
C SER A 84 -18.95 12.64 -1.88
N TYR A 85 -18.01 11.70 -1.83
CA TYR A 85 -17.57 11.05 -0.60
C TYR A 85 -16.32 11.70 0.03
N ASP A 86 -15.71 12.68 -0.65
CA ASP A 86 -14.55 13.38 -0.12
C ASP A 86 -14.92 14.36 1.00
N LYS A 87 -14.25 14.24 2.14
CA LYS A 87 -14.46 15.10 3.31
C LYS A 87 -13.77 16.46 3.18
N ASN A 88 -12.81 16.59 2.27
CA ASN A 88 -12.14 17.86 1.99
C ASN A 88 -12.87 18.70 0.91
N GLY A 89 -13.96 18.16 0.37
CA GLY A 89 -14.88 18.82 -0.56
C GLY A 89 -14.57 18.58 -2.03
N LYS A 90 -13.35 18.16 -2.39
CA LYS A 90 -13.01 17.71 -3.73
C LYS A 90 -11.76 16.84 -3.73
N GLY A 91 -11.83 15.72 -4.45
CA GLY A 91 -10.70 14.84 -4.71
C GLY A 91 -9.53 15.52 -5.40
N LYS A 92 -8.33 15.01 -5.10
CA LYS A 92 -7.08 15.41 -5.72
C LYS A 92 -6.80 14.50 -6.91
N ASP A 93 -6.91 15.04 -8.12
CA ASP A 93 -6.50 14.37 -9.36
C ASP A 93 -5.04 13.88 -9.27
N ILE A 94 -4.82 12.56 -9.40
CA ILE A 94 -3.50 11.98 -9.64
C ILE A 94 -3.25 11.94 -11.15
N SER A 95 -4.22 11.42 -11.91
CA SER A 95 -4.11 11.29 -13.35
C SER A 95 -5.47 11.24 -14.02
N ARG A 96 -5.86 12.36 -14.65
CA ARG A 96 -7.10 12.42 -15.45
C ARG A 96 -7.13 11.41 -16.59
N LYS A 97 -5.97 11.14 -17.20
CA LYS A 97 -5.84 10.17 -18.30
C LYS A 97 -6.15 8.73 -17.85
N HIS A 98 -5.84 8.41 -16.60
CA HIS A 98 -6.03 7.08 -16.04
C HIS A 98 -7.23 7.03 -15.07
N HIS A 99 -8.02 8.10 -15.00
CA HIS A 99 -9.20 8.20 -14.15
C HIS A 99 -8.90 7.88 -12.68
N THR A 100 -7.83 8.50 -12.15
CA THR A 100 -7.36 8.23 -10.78
C THR A 100 -7.27 9.50 -9.96
N GLU A 101 -7.82 9.45 -8.75
CA GLU A 101 -7.82 10.54 -7.78
C GLU A 101 -7.56 10.03 -6.35
N VAL A 102 -7.16 10.93 -5.46
CA VAL A 102 -7.11 10.69 -4.02
C VAL A 102 -8.25 11.43 -3.35
N ILE A 103 -9.01 10.75 -2.51
CA ILE A 103 -10.03 11.36 -1.65
C ILE A 103 -9.80 10.98 -0.19
N THR A 104 -10.23 11.85 0.72
CA THR A 104 -10.26 11.58 2.15
C THR A 104 -11.68 11.18 2.51
N THR A 105 -11.88 9.97 3.00
CA THR A 105 -13.22 9.45 3.32
C THR A 105 -13.21 8.60 4.58
N THR A 106 -14.36 8.07 5.00
CA THR A 106 -14.44 7.17 6.14
C THR A 106 -14.35 5.71 5.68
N LYS A 107 -13.93 4.81 6.57
CA LYS A 107 -13.85 3.37 6.23
C LYS A 107 -15.18 2.80 5.74
N ARG A 108 -16.31 3.27 6.30
CA ARG A 108 -17.66 2.85 5.91
C ARG A 108 -18.03 3.32 4.50
N GLU A 109 -17.61 4.53 4.15
CA GLU A 109 -17.84 5.12 2.83
C GLU A 109 -16.94 4.48 1.76
N MET A 110 -15.68 4.18 2.09
CA MET A 110 -14.79 3.36 1.25
C MET A 110 -15.44 2.04 0.85
N GLU A 111 -16.08 1.33 1.79
CA GLU A 111 -16.80 0.08 1.47
C GLU A 111 -17.98 0.29 0.50
N SER A 112 -18.59 1.46 0.53
CA SER A 112 -19.66 1.82 -0.41
C SER A 112 -19.11 2.08 -1.81
N LEU A 113 -17.98 2.78 -1.91
CA LEU A 113 -17.27 3.00 -3.17
C LEU A 113 -16.82 1.69 -3.83
N ILE A 114 -16.34 0.71 -3.04
CA ILE A 114 -15.95 -0.62 -3.55
C ILE A 114 -17.13 -1.33 -4.25
N ARG A 115 -18.37 -1.07 -3.84
CA ARG A 115 -19.57 -1.69 -4.41
C ARG A 115 -20.16 -0.90 -5.58
N ASP A 116 -19.63 0.29 -5.88
CA ASP A 116 -20.16 1.14 -6.93
C ASP A 116 -19.76 0.60 -8.32
N PRO A 117 -20.72 0.34 -9.23
CA PRO A 117 -20.42 -0.20 -10.56
C PRO A 117 -19.61 0.75 -11.45
N ASN A 118 -19.59 2.05 -11.15
CA ASN A 118 -18.80 3.07 -11.85
C ASN A 118 -17.38 3.23 -11.29
N ILE A 119 -17.07 2.56 -10.18
CA ILE A 119 -15.72 2.51 -9.60
C ILE A 119 -15.01 1.24 -10.08
N GLU A 120 -13.72 1.37 -10.40
CA GLU A 120 -12.88 0.26 -10.83
C GLU A 120 -12.10 -0.33 -9.66
N LEU A 121 -11.45 0.54 -8.88
CA LEU A 121 -10.56 0.14 -7.81
C LEU A 121 -10.61 1.19 -6.70
N VAL A 122 -10.53 0.71 -5.45
CA VAL A 122 -10.36 1.55 -4.26
C VAL A 122 -9.29 0.91 -3.40
N GLU A 123 -8.23 1.66 -3.12
CA GLU A 123 -7.12 1.21 -2.27
C GLU A 123 -6.78 2.29 -1.24
N PRO A 124 -6.45 1.92 0.00
CA PRO A 124 -5.94 2.91 0.95
C PRO A 124 -4.62 3.51 0.47
N ASP A 125 -4.43 4.82 0.69
CA ASP A 125 -3.14 5.46 0.49
C ASP A 125 -2.23 5.14 1.68
N PHE A 126 -1.18 4.36 1.42
CA PHE A 126 -0.24 3.95 2.46
C PHE A 126 1.04 4.76 2.36
N ALA A 127 1.50 5.25 3.52
CA ALA A 127 2.81 5.87 3.61
C ALA A 127 3.91 4.87 3.22
N VAL A 128 4.71 5.23 2.22
CA VAL A 128 5.95 4.53 1.85
C VAL A 128 7.15 5.35 2.31
N HIS A 129 8.21 4.67 2.71
CA HIS A 129 9.43 5.31 3.20
C HIS A 129 10.62 4.82 2.39
N ALA A 130 11.59 5.72 2.16
CA ALA A 130 12.88 5.34 1.62
C ALA A 130 13.51 4.25 2.51
N LEU A 131 14.10 3.23 1.88
CA LEU A 131 14.80 2.21 2.63
C LEU A 131 15.94 2.88 3.43
N PRO A 132 16.06 2.60 4.74
CA PRO A 132 17.09 3.22 5.54
C PRO A 132 18.46 2.92 4.93
N HIS A 133 19.32 3.94 4.84
CA HIS A 133 20.68 3.78 4.35
C HIS A 133 21.48 2.92 5.34
N MET A 134 21.39 1.60 5.20
CA MET A 134 22.24 0.68 5.93
C MET A 134 23.57 0.55 5.18
N ARG A 135 24.42 1.58 5.28
CA ARG A 135 25.85 1.34 5.10
C ARG A 135 26.23 0.41 6.25
N GLY A 136 26.41 -0.88 5.94
CA GLY A 136 26.45 -1.95 6.94
C GLY A 136 27.24 -1.53 8.19
N TYR A 137 26.66 -1.76 9.38
CA TYR A 137 27.24 -1.35 10.67
C TYR A 137 28.69 -1.85 10.86
N ALA A 138 29.07 -2.94 10.19
CA ALA A 138 30.43 -3.49 10.17
C ALA A 138 31.44 -2.71 9.31
N ALA A 139 31.00 -1.78 8.45
CA ALA A 139 31.87 -0.89 7.68
C ALA A 139 32.18 0.43 8.41
N VAL A 140 31.56 0.65 9.57
CA VAL A 140 31.75 1.81 10.43
C VAL A 140 32.30 1.35 11.79
N GLY A 141 33.33 0.50 11.75
CA GLY A 141 34.23 0.35 12.90
C GLY A 141 34.92 1.70 13.17
N GLU A 142 35.15 2.00 14.45
CA GLU A 142 35.70 3.23 15.00
C GLU A 142 36.63 4.02 14.06
N GLY A 143 36.14 5.16 13.56
CA GLY A 143 36.99 6.21 12.99
C GLY A 143 37.26 6.10 11.50
N GLY A 144 36.42 6.74 10.70
CA GLY A 144 36.81 7.23 9.38
C GLY A 144 35.76 7.03 8.31
N ARG A 145 35.31 8.13 7.70
CA ARG A 145 34.80 8.11 6.34
C ARG A 145 35.80 7.32 5.49
N ARG A 146 35.40 6.17 4.93
CA ARG A 146 36.18 5.58 3.83
C ARG A 146 36.30 6.66 2.76
N LEU A 147 37.55 6.90 2.37
CA LEU A 147 37.98 7.94 1.44
C LEU A 147 37.10 7.93 0.19
N GLU A 148 36.93 9.11 -0.39
CA GLU A 148 36.35 9.29 -1.73
C GLU A 148 36.97 8.26 -2.70
N GLU A 149 36.15 7.33 -3.17
CA GLU A 149 36.56 6.35 -4.17
C GLU A 149 36.42 7.01 -5.54
N SER A 150 37.48 7.01 -6.35
CA SER A 150 37.40 7.48 -7.74
C SER A 150 36.54 6.55 -8.61
N VAL A 151 36.44 5.28 -8.23
CA VAL A 151 35.51 4.30 -8.80
C VAL A 151 34.93 3.48 -7.64
N PRO A 152 33.61 3.55 -7.39
CA PRO A 152 32.98 2.73 -6.37
C PRO A 152 33.10 1.23 -6.69
N TYR A 153 33.43 0.40 -5.68
CA TYR A 153 33.62 -1.06 -5.83
C TYR A 153 32.47 -1.77 -6.57
N GLY A 154 31.23 -1.33 -6.34
CA GLY A 154 30.03 -1.88 -6.99
C GLY A 154 30.02 -1.74 -8.51
N ILE A 155 30.72 -0.74 -9.06
CA ILE A 155 30.78 -0.51 -10.51
C ILE A 155 31.59 -1.61 -11.18
N ASP A 156 32.78 -1.95 -10.67
CA ASP A 156 33.60 -2.99 -11.30
C ASP A 156 33.01 -4.40 -11.08
N MET A 157 32.27 -4.61 -9.98
CA MET A 157 31.56 -5.87 -9.73
C MET A 157 30.52 -6.22 -10.80
N VAL A 158 29.83 -5.22 -11.37
CA VAL A 158 28.81 -5.45 -12.41
C VAL A 158 29.41 -5.57 -13.82
N ASN A 159 30.75 -5.57 -13.92
CA ASN A 159 31.52 -5.71 -15.15
C ASN A 159 30.95 -4.89 -16.32
N PRO A 160 30.98 -3.54 -16.26
CA PRO A 160 30.41 -2.68 -17.27
C PRO A 160 31.34 -2.59 -18.49
N ILE A 161 31.88 -3.72 -18.95
CA ILE A 161 32.79 -3.83 -20.09
C ILE A 161 32.00 -4.23 -21.33
N VAL A 162 32.21 -3.56 -22.45
CA VAL A 162 31.54 -3.84 -23.72
C VAL A 162 32.33 -4.86 -24.54
N GLY A 163 31.76 -6.05 -24.74
CA GLY A 163 32.36 -7.07 -25.58
C GLY A 163 33.76 -7.50 -25.11
N ASP A 164 34.60 -7.96 -26.05
CA ASP A 164 35.94 -8.48 -25.75
C ASP A 164 37.03 -7.38 -25.69
N THR A 165 36.67 -6.10 -25.79
CA THR A 165 37.63 -4.99 -25.92
C THR A 165 38.23 -4.55 -24.58
N GLY A 166 37.62 -4.90 -23.46
CA GLY A 166 38.04 -4.42 -22.14
C GLY A 166 37.64 -2.97 -21.85
N GLU A 167 36.90 -2.31 -22.75
CA GLU A 167 36.48 -0.91 -22.61
C GLU A 167 35.20 -0.79 -21.79
N ARG A 168 35.13 0.23 -20.93
CA ARG A 168 33.91 0.54 -20.16
C ARG A 168 32.76 0.97 -21.08
N LEU A 169 31.54 0.58 -20.70
CA LEU A 169 30.28 1.06 -21.27
C LEU A 169 30.26 2.58 -21.26
N ILE A 170 30.28 3.16 -22.45
CA ILE A 170 30.03 4.58 -22.67
C ILE A 170 28.57 4.79 -23.08
N GLN A 171 28.08 6.01 -22.90
CA GLN A 171 26.78 6.42 -23.44
C GLN A 171 26.80 6.27 -24.97
N GLY A 172 25.89 5.46 -25.51
CA GLY A 172 25.72 5.32 -26.96
C GLY A 172 24.89 6.43 -27.59
N ASP A 173 24.73 6.38 -28.92
CA ASP A 173 23.99 7.40 -29.70
C ASP A 173 22.47 7.43 -29.42
N ASN A 174 21.96 6.42 -28.71
CA ASN A 174 20.54 6.32 -28.39
C ASN A 174 20.17 7.24 -27.22
N SER A 175 19.10 8.00 -27.40
CA SER A 175 18.51 8.80 -26.31
C SER A 175 17.70 7.91 -25.38
N ILE A 176 18.33 7.49 -24.27
CA ILE A 176 17.69 6.71 -23.21
C ILE A 176 17.52 7.63 -21.98
N LYS A 177 16.31 7.67 -21.43
CA LYS A 177 16.01 8.42 -20.19
C LYS A 177 15.81 7.44 -19.04
N VAL A 178 16.45 7.73 -17.91
CA VAL A 178 16.29 6.99 -16.65
C VAL A 178 15.48 7.87 -15.69
N CYS A 179 14.33 7.38 -15.22
CA CYS A 179 13.52 8.06 -14.21
C CYS A 179 13.80 7.42 -12.85
N VAL A 180 14.25 8.23 -11.89
CA VAL A 180 14.50 7.81 -10.51
C VAL A 180 13.48 8.49 -9.62
N VAL A 181 12.58 7.71 -9.02
CA VAL A 181 11.60 8.20 -8.04
C VAL A 181 12.18 7.94 -6.65
N ASP A 182 12.77 8.97 -6.08
CA ASP A 182 13.43 8.95 -4.76
C ASP A 182 13.15 10.28 -4.03
N THR A 183 13.87 10.52 -2.94
CA THR A 183 13.75 11.70 -2.07
C THR A 183 14.15 13.02 -2.72
N GLY A 184 14.82 12.99 -3.88
CA GLY A 184 15.19 14.18 -4.64
C GLY A 184 16.50 14.01 -5.43
N TYR A 185 16.95 15.10 -6.04
CA TYR A 185 18.20 15.16 -6.82
C TYR A 185 18.94 16.47 -6.52
N ASP A 186 20.25 16.39 -6.25
CA ASP A 186 21.06 17.59 -6.04
C ASP A 186 21.54 18.16 -7.38
N ASN A 187 20.77 19.10 -7.93
CA ASN A 187 21.12 19.75 -9.20
C ASN A 187 22.36 20.64 -9.10
N ASN A 188 22.96 20.85 -7.93
CA ASN A 188 24.16 21.66 -7.75
C ASN A 188 25.44 20.83 -7.56
N HIS A 189 25.32 19.51 -7.38
CA HIS A 189 26.48 18.62 -7.25
C HIS A 189 27.34 18.64 -8.52
N THR A 190 28.66 18.55 -8.35
CA THR A 190 29.64 18.65 -9.46
C THR A 190 29.75 17.37 -10.27
N ASP A 191 29.49 16.22 -9.64
CA ASP A 191 29.55 14.88 -10.24
C ASP A 191 28.19 14.41 -10.80
N LEU A 192 27.17 15.27 -10.76
CA LEU A 192 25.83 14.97 -11.24
C LEU A 192 25.51 15.82 -12.48
N PRO A 193 24.85 15.25 -13.51
CA PRO A 193 24.34 16.02 -14.64
C PRO A 193 23.45 17.19 -14.21
N LYS A 194 23.40 18.27 -14.98
CA LYS A 194 22.39 19.31 -14.75
C LYS A 194 21.07 18.90 -15.39
N LEU A 195 20.01 18.99 -14.61
CA LEU A 195 18.63 18.92 -15.10
C LEU A 195 18.27 20.32 -15.64
N ASP A 196 17.84 20.35 -16.90
CA ASP A 196 17.33 21.54 -17.59
C ASP A 196 15.89 21.89 -17.14
#